data_AF-A0A7J4S9Z2-F1
#
_entry.id   AF-A0A7J4S9Z2-F1
#
_cell.length_a   1.000
_cell.length_b   1.000
_cell.length_c   1.000
_cell.angle_alpha   90.00
_cell.angle_beta   90.00
_cell.angle_gamma   90.00
#
_symmetry.space_group_name_H-M   'P 1'
#
loop_
_entity.id
_entity.type
_entity.pdbx_description
1 polymer ?
#
loop_
_entity_poly.entity_id
_entity_poly.type
_entity_poly.pdbx_seq_one_letter_code
_entity_poly.pdbx_strand_id
1 'polypeptide(L)'
;MLALPTAPPATEFGRLFDADTQRAISSGLCISCRGAKLLCGKTRCPILVRWDFMMRTAPAIDRLDLDGASPPGVFVGRFGYPKVFLGPLVPPVHGDTELLDTPEAWIGRSMEDIVSFRSQLVRGMHRVDVMDVETGGKVVDLTRELALSVASTEVEVSFLKKPHGRVVLDDDVQPFGPSAPIRNLDFGTLKVDPHLDRAYSDGDLLARDAVLELYQDRIPVSKIQRAFSVGAFGVSKNRKFVPTRWSITAVDDTIGKDLRERVKAFPLIDSIRVFEAVGFDDRFLVVQMPRPWRYELIEAWYPNTLWNPLGREAVLFGDHEGFEGRTTYASTGG
;
A
#
# COMPACT_ATOMS: atom_id res chain seq x y z
N MET A 1 1.40 35.38 21.78
CA MET A 1 0.34 35.19 20.76
C MET A 1 0.81 34.13 19.81
N LEU A 2 0.29 32.91 19.92
CA LEU A 2 0.53 31.85 18.94
C LEU A 2 -0.12 32.30 17.63
N ALA A 3 0.70 32.66 16.64
CA ALA A 3 0.22 32.93 15.30
C ALA A 3 -0.40 31.64 14.75
N LEU A 4 -1.71 31.69 14.45
CA LEU A 4 -2.36 30.63 13.69
C LEU A 4 -1.58 30.43 12.38
N PRO A 5 -1.30 29.19 11.96
CA PRO A 5 -0.64 28.93 10.69
C PRO A 5 -1.45 29.62 9.59
N THR A 6 -0.78 30.48 8.81
CA THR A 6 -1.41 31.22 7.72
C THR A 6 -2.06 30.22 6.76
N ALA A 7 -3.37 30.34 6.57
CA ALA A 7 -4.11 29.48 5.67
C ALA A 7 -3.46 29.52 4.28
N PRO A 8 -3.17 28.35 3.66
CA PRO A 8 -2.68 28.33 2.29
C PRO A 8 -3.69 29.01 1.36
N PRO A 9 -3.25 29.62 0.24
CA PRO A 9 -4.12 30.33 -0.67
C PRO A 9 -5.29 29.45 -1.14
N ALA A 10 -6.50 30.02 -1.25
CA ALA A 10 -7.75 29.29 -1.53
C ALA A 10 -7.70 28.41 -2.81
N THR A 11 -6.88 28.80 -3.79
CA THR A 11 -6.61 28.05 -5.03
C THR A 11 -5.80 26.78 -4.82
N GLU A 12 -4.96 26.70 -3.78
CA GLU A 12 -4.33 25.44 -3.36
C GLU A 12 -5.31 24.55 -2.63
N PHE A 13 -6.20 25.12 -1.82
CA PHE A 13 -7.15 24.37 -0.99
C PHE A 13 -8.22 23.63 -1.80
N GLY A 14 -8.64 24.15 -2.96
CA GLY A 14 -9.59 23.46 -3.84
C GLY A 14 -9.01 22.19 -4.46
N ARG A 15 -7.73 22.21 -4.89
CA ARG A 15 -7.04 21.09 -5.55
C ARG A 15 -6.85 19.87 -4.65
N LEU A 16 -7.15 20.01 -3.37
CA LEU A 16 -6.97 19.02 -2.33
C LEU A 16 -8.03 17.93 -2.32
N PHE A 17 -9.14 18.16 -3.01
CA PHE A 17 -10.30 17.28 -3.02
C PHE A 17 -10.58 16.80 -4.44
N ASP A 18 -11.15 15.61 -4.59
CA ASP A 18 -11.66 15.14 -5.89
C ASP A 18 -12.76 16.09 -6.42
N ALA A 19 -13.06 16.01 -7.72
CA ALA A 19 -14.01 16.92 -8.37
C ALA A 19 -15.41 16.91 -7.73
N ASP A 20 -15.85 15.76 -7.21
CA ASP A 20 -17.16 15.63 -6.57
C ASP A 20 -17.16 16.30 -5.20
N THR A 21 -16.11 16.10 -4.43
CA THR A 21 -15.91 16.77 -3.14
C THR A 21 -15.74 18.28 -3.34
N GLN A 22 -15.02 18.73 -4.37
CA GLN A 22 -14.93 20.15 -4.71
C GLN A 22 -16.31 20.73 -5.00
N ARG A 23 -17.14 20.04 -5.80
CA ARG A 23 -18.53 20.44 -6.09
C ARG A 23 -19.40 20.49 -4.83
N ALA A 24 -19.26 19.52 -3.92
CA ALA A 24 -19.97 19.48 -2.64
C ALA A 24 -19.53 20.60 -1.68
N ILE A 25 -18.24 20.95 -1.68
CA ILE A 25 -17.71 22.07 -0.91
C ILE A 25 -18.26 23.39 -1.49
N SER A 26 -18.19 23.57 -2.81
CA SER A 26 -18.61 24.81 -3.46
C SER A 26 -20.12 25.05 -3.40
N SER A 27 -20.93 24.00 -3.31
CA SER A 27 -22.39 24.12 -3.18
C SER A 27 -22.86 24.45 -1.76
N GLY A 28 -21.94 24.54 -0.79
CA GLY A 28 -22.28 24.73 0.62
C GLY A 28 -22.84 23.48 1.32
N LEU A 29 -22.93 22.35 0.60
CA LEU A 29 -23.43 21.09 1.13
C LEU A 29 -22.61 20.63 2.35
N CYS A 30 -21.29 20.80 2.31
CA CYS A 30 -20.41 20.45 3.41
C CYS A 30 -20.68 21.28 4.70
N ILE A 31 -21.10 22.53 4.57
CA ILE A 31 -21.43 23.41 5.70
C ILE A 31 -22.72 22.93 6.39
N SER A 32 -23.71 22.50 5.61
CA SER A 32 -24.95 21.90 6.11
C SER A 32 -24.74 20.50 6.69
N CYS A 33 -23.78 19.76 6.12
CA CYS A 33 -23.40 18.42 6.52
C CYS A 33 -22.63 18.39 7.85
N ARG A 34 -21.73 19.37 8.06
CA ARG A 34 -20.79 19.48 9.20
C ARG A 34 -20.00 18.19 9.49
N GLY A 35 -19.77 17.39 8.45
CA GLY A 35 -19.08 16.09 8.55
C GLY A 35 -19.89 14.98 9.22
N ALA A 36 -20.99 15.28 9.93
CA ALA A 36 -21.78 14.30 10.66
C ALA A 36 -22.90 13.64 9.82
N LYS A 37 -23.45 14.38 8.86
CA LYS A 37 -24.64 13.94 8.10
C LYS A 37 -24.32 13.22 6.78
N LEU A 38 -23.04 13.21 6.39
CA LEU A 38 -22.54 12.56 5.17
C LEU A 38 -23.37 12.87 3.89
N LEU A 39 -23.84 14.12 3.77
CA LEU A 39 -24.77 14.54 2.70
C LEU A 39 -24.19 14.42 1.28
N CYS A 40 -22.87 14.30 1.15
CA CYS A 40 -22.21 14.05 -0.14
C CYS A 40 -22.29 12.58 -0.59
N GLY A 41 -23.02 11.72 0.14
CA GLY A 41 -23.17 10.31 -0.18
C GLY A 41 -21.92 9.47 0.05
N LYS A 42 -20.85 10.07 0.58
CA LYS A 42 -19.64 9.33 0.98
C LYS A 42 -19.84 8.78 2.38
N THR A 43 -19.38 7.55 2.61
CA THR A 43 -19.42 6.90 3.93
C THR A 43 -18.64 7.67 5.00
N ARG A 44 -17.72 8.54 4.60
CA ARG A 44 -16.90 9.38 5.49
C ARG A 44 -16.64 10.76 4.90
N CYS A 45 -16.45 11.76 5.76
CA CYS A 45 -16.22 13.13 5.33
C CYS A 45 -14.75 13.36 4.90
N PRO A 46 -14.47 13.65 3.61
CA PRO A 46 -13.09 13.86 3.15
C PRO A 46 -12.39 15.05 3.80
N ILE A 47 -13.16 16.06 4.25
CA ILE A 47 -12.63 17.23 4.95
C ILE A 47 -12.06 16.83 6.31
N LEU A 48 -12.75 15.96 7.06
CA LEU A 48 -12.31 15.52 8.39
C LEU A 48 -11.09 14.60 8.31
N VAL A 49 -11.10 13.64 7.37
CA VAL A 49 -9.94 12.77 7.11
C VAL A 49 -8.69 13.60 6.81
N ARG A 50 -8.86 14.66 6.01
CA ARG A 50 -7.77 15.57 5.66
C ARG A 50 -7.36 16.48 6.80
N TRP A 51 -8.31 16.93 7.63
CA TRP A 51 -8.04 17.74 8.80
C TRP A 51 -7.14 16.99 9.79
N ASP A 52 -7.37 15.70 9.99
CA ASP A 52 -6.52 14.86 10.86
C ASP A 52 -5.07 14.86 10.38
N PHE A 53 -4.85 14.64 9.08
CA PHE A 53 -3.54 14.74 8.44
C PHE A 53 -2.91 16.14 8.60
N MET A 54 -3.66 17.21 8.32
CA MET A 54 -3.17 18.60 8.37
C MET A 54 -2.83 19.06 9.78
N MET A 55 -3.53 18.60 10.81
CA MET A 55 -3.29 19.03 12.19
C MET A 55 -2.20 18.22 12.88
N ARG A 56 -2.07 16.92 12.55
CA ARG A 56 -1.12 16.02 13.23
C ARG A 56 0.23 15.93 12.53
N THR A 57 0.24 15.81 11.20
CA THR A 57 1.46 15.49 10.44
C THR A 57 2.10 16.73 9.84
N ALA A 58 1.31 17.66 9.30
CA ALA A 58 1.84 18.83 8.58
C ALA A 58 2.81 19.72 9.40
N PRO A 59 2.57 20.00 10.70
CA PRO A 59 3.50 20.80 11.50
C PRO A 59 4.85 20.10 11.74
N ALA A 60 4.84 18.76 11.80
CA ALA A 60 6.04 17.97 12.05
C ALA A 60 6.95 17.88 10.82
N ILE A 61 6.40 18.06 9.62
CA ILE A 61 7.11 17.87 8.34
C ILE A 61 7.44 19.20 7.62
N ASP A 62 7.15 20.36 8.20
CA ASP A 62 7.47 21.68 7.61
C ASP A 62 8.97 22.04 7.74
N ARG A 63 9.84 21.09 7.39
CA ARG A 63 11.29 21.12 7.57
C ARG A 63 11.97 20.36 6.43
N LEU A 64 13.29 20.54 6.31
CA LEU A 64 14.09 19.82 5.31
C LEU A 64 14.63 18.49 5.84
N ASP A 65 14.71 18.34 7.15
CA ASP A 65 15.24 17.16 7.81
C ASP A 65 14.12 16.48 8.60
N LEU A 66 14.00 15.18 8.46
CA LEU A 66 12.98 14.35 9.10
C LEU A 66 13.66 13.14 9.72
N ASP A 67 13.42 12.95 11.00
CA ASP A 67 13.82 11.79 11.76
C ASP A 67 12.59 11.05 12.31
N GLY A 68 12.70 9.73 12.42
CA GLY A 68 11.65 8.88 12.99
C GLY A 68 11.87 7.40 12.73
N ALA A 69 11.03 6.57 13.34
CA ALA A 69 11.08 5.12 13.21
C ALA A 69 10.28 4.67 11.99
N SER A 70 10.95 4.24 10.92
CA SER A 70 10.29 3.66 9.75
C SER A 70 9.73 2.26 10.09
N PRO A 71 8.52 1.89 9.60
CA PRO A 71 7.92 0.55 9.72
C PRO A 71 8.53 -0.46 8.71
N PRO A 72 9.86 -0.39 8.57
CA PRO A 72 10.64 -0.59 7.34
C PRO A 72 9.92 -0.35 6.01
N GLY A 73 9.08 0.69 5.92
CA GLY A 73 8.27 0.90 4.72
C GLY A 73 9.11 1.45 3.57
N VAL A 74 8.91 0.90 2.37
CA VAL A 74 9.56 1.36 1.13
C VAL A 74 8.53 1.40 0.01
N PHE A 75 8.67 2.40 -0.86
CA PHE A 75 7.79 2.55 -2.00
C PHE A 75 8.55 2.69 -3.30
N VAL A 76 8.19 1.87 -4.31
CA VAL A 76 8.71 1.94 -5.67
C VAL A 76 7.57 2.36 -6.62
N GLY A 77 7.71 3.52 -7.23
CA GLY A 77 6.70 4.08 -8.12
C GLY A 77 6.68 3.44 -9.51
N ARG A 78 5.52 3.49 -10.17
CA ARG A 78 5.36 3.06 -11.59
C ARG A 78 5.54 4.19 -12.61
N PHE A 79 5.31 5.44 -12.20
CA PHE A 79 5.35 6.58 -13.09
C PHE A 79 6.78 6.85 -13.58
N GLY A 80 6.95 6.96 -14.90
CA GLY A 80 8.24 7.21 -15.54
C GLY A 80 9.02 5.94 -15.90
N TYR A 81 8.45 4.74 -15.70
CA TYR A 81 9.09 3.47 -16.06
C TYR A 81 9.73 3.51 -17.47
N PRO A 82 10.99 3.08 -17.64
CA PRO A 82 11.82 2.32 -16.69
C PRO A 82 12.53 3.16 -15.62
N LYS A 83 12.41 4.50 -15.63
CA LYS A 83 13.02 5.37 -14.61
C LYS A 83 12.02 5.73 -13.53
N VAL A 84 12.12 5.07 -12.39
CA VAL A 84 11.13 5.12 -11.30
C VAL A 84 11.63 5.94 -10.12
N PHE A 85 10.69 6.32 -9.24
CA PHE A 85 11.01 6.90 -7.94
C PHE A 85 10.93 5.82 -6.87
N LEU A 86 12.04 5.53 -6.19
CA LEU A 86 12.10 4.71 -4.99
C LEU A 86 12.41 5.55 -3.75
N GLY A 87 12.04 5.05 -2.57
CA GLY A 87 12.54 5.59 -1.31
C GLY A 87 11.76 5.09 -0.11
N PRO A 88 12.23 5.43 1.10
CA PRO A 88 11.63 5.00 2.35
C PRO A 88 10.32 5.74 2.63
N LEU A 89 9.51 5.13 3.48
CA LEU A 89 8.34 5.67 4.13
C LEU A 89 8.70 5.92 5.60
N VAL A 90 8.78 7.20 5.99
CA VAL A 90 9.26 7.61 7.31
C VAL A 90 8.20 8.46 7.99
N PRO A 91 7.68 8.06 9.17
CA PRO A 91 6.80 8.91 9.95
C PRO A 91 7.61 9.85 10.86
N PRO A 92 7.07 11.03 11.24
CA PRO A 92 7.71 11.94 12.19
C PRO A 92 7.49 11.51 13.65
N VAL A 93 7.60 10.20 13.94
CA VAL A 93 7.41 9.60 15.26
C VAL A 93 8.43 8.49 15.48
N HIS A 94 8.85 8.27 16.73
CA HIS A 94 9.81 7.24 17.12
C HIS A 94 9.12 6.08 17.84
N GLY A 95 9.86 4.97 18.03
CA GLY A 95 9.38 3.78 18.73
C GLY A 95 8.85 2.71 17.79
N ASP A 96 7.92 1.88 18.28
CA ASP A 96 7.32 0.82 17.48
C ASP A 96 6.26 1.40 16.53
N THR A 97 6.62 1.39 15.26
CA THR A 97 5.82 1.88 14.14
C THR A 97 5.42 0.77 13.20
N GLU A 98 5.75 -0.51 13.45
CA GLU A 98 5.52 -1.63 12.52
C GLU A 98 4.05 -1.69 12.05
N LEU A 99 3.12 -1.36 12.96
CA LEU A 99 1.70 -1.30 12.67
C LEU A 99 1.35 -0.31 11.55
N LEU A 100 2.18 0.68 11.24
CA LEU A 100 1.90 1.67 10.18
C LEU A 100 2.01 1.09 8.75
N ASP A 101 2.70 -0.04 8.57
CA ASP A 101 2.94 -0.68 7.27
C ASP A 101 2.89 -2.22 7.34
N THR A 102 2.04 -2.76 8.21
CA THR A 102 1.80 -4.22 8.34
C THR A 102 0.31 -4.52 8.13
N PRO A 103 -0.15 -4.67 6.87
CA PRO A 103 -1.55 -4.95 6.55
C PRO A 103 -2.16 -6.14 7.28
N GLU A 104 -1.37 -7.19 7.50
CA GLU A 104 -1.80 -8.40 8.22
C GLU A 104 -2.23 -8.11 9.67
N ALA A 105 -1.71 -7.03 10.28
CA ALA A 105 -2.05 -6.61 11.64
C ALA A 105 -3.22 -5.61 11.70
N TRP A 106 -3.79 -5.23 10.55
CA TRP A 106 -4.90 -4.25 10.49
C TRP A 106 -6.28 -4.88 10.63
N ILE A 107 -6.38 -6.21 10.64
CA ILE A 107 -7.67 -6.88 10.85
C ILE A 107 -8.27 -6.43 12.19
N GLY A 108 -9.50 -5.91 12.13
CA GLY A 108 -10.20 -5.34 13.30
C GLY A 108 -9.88 -3.88 13.61
N ARG A 109 -8.99 -3.22 12.85
CA ARG A 109 -8.79 -1.77 12.90
C ARG A 109 -9.84 -1.04 12.08
N SER A 110 -10.17 0.18 12.48
CA SER A 110 -11.06 1.02 11.70
C SER A 110 -10.34 1.53 10.44
N MET A 111 -11.08 1.81 9.39
CA MET A 111 -10.49 2.49 8.22
C MET A 111 -9.96 3.90 8.57
N GLU A 112 -10.37 4.52 9.70
CA GLU A 112 -9.80 5.81 10.15
C GLU A 112 -8.37 5.59 10.64
N ASP A 113 -8.16 4.53 11.40
CA ASP A 113 -6.84 4.12 11.87
C ASP A 113 -5.92 3.85 10.68
N ILE A 114 -6.37 3.08 9.68
CA ILE A 114 -5.56 2.73 8.51
C ILE A 114 -5.17 3.97 7.71
N VAL A 115 -6.12 4.87 7.45
CA VAL A 115 -5.81 6.14 6.78
C VAL A 115 -4.86 6.99 7.63
N SER A 116 -5.06 7.03 8.95
CA SER A 116 -4.17 7.74 9.87
C SER A 116 -2.76 7.14 9.84
N PHE A 117 -2.62 5.82 9.87
CA PHE A 117 -1.34 5.11 9.81
C PHE A 117 -0.55 5.49 8.57
N ARG A 118 -1.22 5.40 7.43
CA ARG A 118 -0.64 5.60 6.11
C ARG A 118 -0.35 7.06 5.77
N SER A 119 -1.21 7.97 6.22
CA SER A 119 -1.05 9.40 5.97
C SER A 119 0.13 10.03 6.70
N GLN A 120 0.59 9.42 7.80
CA GLN A 120 1.77 9.86 8.55
C GLN A 120 3.10 9.52 7.87
N LEU A 121 3.09 8.56 6.95
CA LEU A 121 4.30 8.07 6.29
C LEU A 121 4.74 9.02 5.18
N VAL A 122 5.78 9.80 5.46
CA VAL A 122 6.41 10.70 4.48
C VAL A 122 7.25 9.88 3.54
N ARG A 123 7.01 10.05 2.24
CA ARG A 123 7.72 9.32 1.19
C ARG A 123 8.95 10.09 0.72
N GLY A 124 10.11 9.47 0.90
CA GLY A 124 11.33 9.87 0.22
C GLY A 124 11.28 9.49 -1.27
N MET A 125 11.76 10.38 -2.15
CA MET A 125 11.87 10.12 -3.58
C MET A 125 13.31 10.23 -4.08
N HIS A 126 13.81 9.15 -4.65
CA HIS A 126 15.07 9.09 -5.39
C HIS A 126 14.78 8.49 -6.77
N ARG A 127 15.31 9.11 -7.83
CA ARG A 127 15.04 8.67 -9.20
C ARG A 127 16.14 7.73 -9.66
N VAL A 128 15.77 6.53 -10.09
CA VAL A 128 16.71 5.48 -10.52
C VAL A 128 16.17 4.77 -11.77
N ASP A 129 17.05 4.18 -12.58
CA ASP A 129 16.62 3.17 -13.56
C ASP A 129 16.33 1.84 -12.84
N VAL A 130 15.30 1.11 -13.29
CA VAL A 130 14.91 -0.16 -12.65
C VAL A 130 16.03 -1.21 -12.69
N MET A 131 16.97 -1.11 -13.63
CA MET A 131 18.08 -2.05 -13.74
C MET A 131 19.27 -1.73 -12.82
N ASP A 132 19.34 -0.53 -12.25
CA ASP A 132 20.46 -0.10 -11.40
C ASP A 132 20.30 -0.58 -9.94
N VAL A 133 19.98 -1.87 -9.75
CA VAL A 133 19.75 -2.44 -8.41
C VAL A 133 21.03 -2.48 -7.59
N GLU A 134 22.16 -2.83 -8.22
CA GLU A 134 23.47 -2.94 -7.57
C GLU A 134 24.35 -1.70 -7.77
N THR A 135 23.97 -0.81 -8.70
CA THR A 135 24.77 0.35 -9.12
C THR A 135 24.07 1.68 -8.87
N GLY A 136 22.90 1.67 -8.22
CA GLY A 136 22.06 2.85 -7.97
C GLY A 136 22.60 3.82 -6.90
N GLY A 137 23.70 3.46 -6.23
CA GLY A 137 24.39 4.29 -5.26
C GLY A 137 23.76 4.27 -3.86
N LYS A 138 24.33 5.05 -2.94
CA LYS A 138 24.06 4.97 -1.49
C LYS A 138 22.57 4.97 -1.11
N VAL A 139 21.76 5.86 -1.70
CA VAL A 139 20.32 5.95 -1.36
C VAL A 139 19.59 4.66 -1.75
N VAL A 140 19.99 4.04 -2.85
CA VAL A 140 19.41 2.78 -3.34
C VAL A 140 19.80 1.62 -2.43
N ASP A 141 21.09 1.51 -2.09
CA ASP A 141 21.59 0.47 -1.18
C ASP A 141 20.88 0.52 0.18
N LEU A 142 20.81 1.72 0.79
CA LEU A 142 20.13 1.94 2.05
C LEU A 142 18.62 1.67 1.97
N THR A 143 17.96 2.05 0.87
CA THR A 143 16.53 1.77 0.70
C THR A 143 16.27 0.26 0.63
N ARG A 144 17.15 -0.49 -0.03
CA ARG A 144 17.07 -1.96 -0.12
C ARG A 144 17.32 -2.61 1.24
N GLU A 145 18.35 -2.20 1.96
CA GLU A 145 18.64 -2.70 3.31
C GLU A 145 17.48 -2.43 4.27
N LEU A 146 16.87 -1.24 4.22
CA LEU A 146 15.67 -0.92 5.00
C LEU A 146 14.50 -1.85 4.64
N ALA A 147 14.28 -2.14 3.36
CA ALA A 147 13.19 -3.03 2.93
C ALA A 147 13.34 -4.47 3.44
N LEU A 148 14.57 -4.94 3.65
CA LEU A 148 14.90 -6.25 4.23
C LEU A 148 14.78 -6.28 5.77
N SER A 149 14.68 -5.12 6.41
CA SER A 149 14.44 -5.04 7.85
C SER A 149 13.04 -5.55 8.20
N VAL A 150 12.95 -6.25 9.33
CA VAL A 150 11.71 -6.82 9.84
C VAL A 150 11.10 -6.05 11.00
N ALA A 151 11.80 -5.05 11.54
CA ALA A 151 11.35 -4.28 12.69
C ALA A 151 11.53 -2.78 12.48
N SER A 152 10.80 -1.99 13.27
CA SER A 152 10.91 -0.53 13.24
C SER A 152 12.36 -0.07 13.39
N THR A 153 12.79 0.78 12.48
CA THR A 153 14.18 1.24 12.36
C THR A 153 14.22 2.76 12.43
N GLU A 154 15.08 3.32 13.28
CA GLU A 154 15.34 4.76 13.32
C GLU A 154 16.02 5.20 12.02
N VAL A 155 15.38 6.12 11.31
CA VAL A 155 15.79 6.64 10.01
C VAL A 155 15.90 8.16 10.09
N GLU A 156 16.97 8.71 9.52
CA GLU A 156 17.16 10.14 9.30
C GLU A 156 17.18 10.43 7.79
N VAL A 157 16.32 11.34 7.34
CA VAL A 157 16.21 11.76 5.95
C VAL A 157 16.33 13.26 5.84
N SER A 158 17.22 13.73 4.98
CA SER A 158 17.22 15.14 4.54
C SER A 158 16.69 15.24 3.11
N PHE A 159 15.94 16.30 2.84
CA PHE A 159 15.27 16.52 1.58
C PHE A 159 15.84 17.72 0.81
N LEU A 160 15.75 17.68 -0.52
CA LEU A 160 16.10 18.83 -1.37
C LEU A 160 15.10 19.98 -1.25
N LYS A 161 13.86 19.66 -0.91
CA LYS A 161 12.75 20.59 -0.65
C LYS A 161 11.84 20.00 0.40
N LYS A 162 11.08 20.84 1.10
CA LYS A 162 10.15 20.40 2.14
C LYS A 162 9.17 19.35 1.60
N PRO A 163 8.87 18.29 2.37
CA PRO A 163 7.77 17.38 2.08
C PRO A 163 6.49 18.16 1.76
N HIS A 164 5.95 17.92 0.58
CA HIS A 164 4.73 18.54 0.10
C HIS A 164 3.93 17.50 -0.65
N GLY A 165 2.62 17.67 -0.67
CA GLY A 165 1.75 16.70 -1.31
C GLY A 165 0.45 16.51 -0.54
N ARG A 166 -0.39 15.69 -1.14
CA ARG A 166 -1.71 15.33 -0.63
C ARG A 166 -1.57 13.90 -0.09
N VAL A 167 -2.37 13.53 0.89
CA VAL A 167 -2.64 12.10 1.11
C VAL A 167 -3.23 11.58 -0.20
N VAL A 168 -2.52 10.67 -0.84
CA VAL A 168 -2.98 10.05 -2.08
C VAL A 168 -3.97 8.97 -1.68
N LEU A 169 -5.26 9.25 -1.88
CA LEU A 169 -6.32 8.24 -1.76
C LEU A 169 -6.67 7.87 -3.20
N ASP A 170 -6.00 6.84 -3.70
CA ASP A 170 -6.14 6.31 -5.05
C ASP A 170 -6.43 4.82 -4.91
N ASP A 171 -7.32 4.27 -5.74
CA ASP A 171 -7.56 2.82 -5.78
C ASP A 171 -6.31 2.06 -6.23
N ASP A 172 -5.45 2.74 -7.00
CA ASP A 172 -4.31 2.12 -7.62
C ASP A 172 -3.12 1.95 -6.67
N VAL A 173 -3.14 2.62 -5.51
CA VAL A 173 -2.00 2.71 -4.59
C VAL A 173 -2.47 2.83 -3.15
N GLN A 174 -1.88 2.05 -2.25
CA GLN A 174 -2.06 2.24 -0.81
C GLN A 174 -1.83 3.71 -0.43
N PRO A 175 -2.65 4.29 0.46
CA PRO A 175 -2.45 5.65 0.88
C PRO A 175 -1.02 5.89 1.40
N PHE A 176 -0.49 7.07 1.14
CA PHE A 176 0.77 7.52 1.71
C PHE A 176 0.72 9.03 1.95
N GLY A 177 1.58 9.49 2.86
CA GLY A 177 1.72 10.90 3.20
C GLY A 177 2.44 11.71 2.11
N PRO A 178 2.84 12.95 2.43
CA PRO A 178 3.56 13.82 1.51
C PRO A 178 4.86 13.23 1.00
N SER A 179 5.39 13.81 -0.06
CA SER A 179 6.62 13.33 -0.67
C SER A 179 7.64 14.44 -0.87
N ALA A 180 8.92 14.09 -0.79
CA ALA A 180 10.00 14.99 -1.17
C ALA A 180 11.21 14.25 -1.76
N PRO A 181 11.94 14.88 -2.71
CA PRO A 181 13.19 14.35 -3.20
C PRO A 181 14.25 14.28 -2.09
N ILE A 182 14.89 13.11 -1.95
CA ILE A 182 15.91 12.85 -0.93
C ILE A 182 17.22 13.53 -1.32
N ARG A 183 17.88 14.15 -0.34
CA ARG A 183 19.27 14.63 -0.42
C ARG A 183 20.22 13.63 0.25
N ASN A 184 19.92 13.21 1.47
CA ASN A 184 20.68 12.20 2.21
C ASN A 184 19.72 11.28 2.98
N LEU A 185 20.12 10.04 3.17
CA LEU A 185 19.43 9.01 3.92
C LEU A 185 20.45 8.32 4.82
N ASP A 186 20.08 8.11 6.07
CA ASP A 186 20.84 7.32 7.04
C ASP A 186 19.88 6.57 7.97
N PHE A 187 20.35 5.50 8.59
CA PHE A 187 19.57 4.78 9.58
C PHE A 187 20.47 4.07 10.61
N GLY A 188 19.87 3.75 11.75
CA GLY A 188 20.56 3.07 12.85
C GLY A 188 20.79 1.57 12.61
N THR A 189 20.66 0.77 13.66
CA THR A 189 20.82 -0.69 13.53
C THR A 189 19.58 -1.32 12.90
N LEU A 190 19.78 -2.10 11.83
CA LEU A 190 18.74 -2.91 11.22
C LEU A 190 18.60 -4.27 11.91
N LYS A 191 17.36 -4.74 11.99
CA LYS A 191 17.05 -6.13 12.33
C LYS A 191 16.58 -6.82 11.06
N VAL A 192 17.41 -7.70 10.50
CA VAL A 192 17.11 -8.44 9.28
C VAL A 192 16.71 -9.88 9.63
N ASP A 193 15.72 -10.41 8.92
CA ASP A 193 15.34 -11.82 9.04
C ASP A 193 16.36 -12.71 8.30
N PRO A 194 16.90 -13.76 8.93
CA PRO A 194 17.85 -14.67 8.28
C PRO A 194 17.32 -15.31 7.00
N HIS A 195 16.01 -15.52 6.89
CA HIS A 195 15.40 -16.09 5.68
C HIS A 195 15.39 -15.06 4.54
N LEU A 196 15.06 -13.80 4.83
CA LEU A 196 15.13 -12.72 3.85
C LEU A 196 16.56 -12.43 3.41
N ASP A 197 17.50 -12.40 4.36
CA ASP A 197 18.92 -12.18 4.09
C ASP A 197 19.50 -13.29 3.21
N ARG A 198 19.14 -14.55 3.49
CA ARG A 198 19.53 -15.68 2.65
C ARG A 198 18.97 -15.58 1.24
N ALA A 199 17.67 -15.29 1.11
CA ALA A 199 17.02 -15.15 -0.19
C ALA A 199 17.60 -13.99 -1.03
N TYR A 200 18.07 -12.92 -0.36
CA TYR A 200 18.78 -11.82 -1.01
C TYR A 200 20.23 -12.16 -1.37
N SER A 201 20.94 -12.85 -0.47
CA SER A 201 22.36 -13.19 -0.66
C SER A 201 22.57 -14.28 -1.71
N ASP A 202 21.58 -15.15 -1.92
CA ASP A 202 21.62 -16.15 -2.99
C ASP A 202 21.38 -15.50 -4.36
N GLY A 203 22.48 -15.28 -5.07
CA GLY A 203 22.48 -14.67 -6.40
C GLY A 203 22.05 -15.59 -7.54
N ASP A 204 21.81 -16.88 -7.28
CA ASP A 204 21.38 -17.87 -8.26
C ASP A 204 19.93 -18.33 -8.03
N LEU A 205 19.35 -18.05 -6.86
CA LEU A 205 17.96 -18.35 -6.52
C LEU A 205 16.97 -17.62 -7.45
N LEU A 206 16.03 -18.38 -8.01
CA LEU A 206 14.95 -17.80 -8.81
C LEU A 206 13.97 -17.04 -7.92
N ALA A 207 13.47 -15.90 -8.40
CA ALA A 207 12.56 -15.04 -7.63
C ALA A 207 11.27 -15.79 -7.23
N ARG A 208 10.78 -16.69 -8.09
CA ARG A 208 9.63 -17.55 -7.79
C ARG A 208 9.90 -18.44 -6.58
N ASP A 209 11.06 -19.10 -6.56
CA ASP A 209 11.38 -20.08 -5.53
C ASP A 209 11.63 -19.37 -4.20
N ALA A 210 12.33 -18.22 -4.22
CA ALA A 210 12.47 -17.34 -3.05
C ALA A 210 11.11 -16.95 -2.44
N VAL A 211 10.15 -16.52 -3.26
CA VAL A 211 8.80 -16.15 -2.80
C VAL A 211 8.09 -17.33 -2.13
N LEU A 212 8.14 -18.52 -2.73
CA LEU A 212 7.47 -19.71 -2.20
C LEU A 212 8.14 -20.22 -0.92
N GLU A 213 9.47 -20.23 -0.84
CA GLU A 213 10.22 -20.60 0.36
C GLU A 213 9.90 -19.66 1.53
N LEU A 214 9.97 -18.34 1.33
CA LEU A 214 9.64 -17.36 2.36
C LEU A 214 8.19 -17.48 2.84
N TYR A 215 7.25 -17.75 1.93
CA TYR A 215 5.86 -17.98 2.27
C TYR A 215 5.67 -19.26 3.12
N GLN A 216 6.37 -20.34 2.77
CA GLN A 216 6.38 -21.59 3.54
C GLN A 216 6.99 -21.41 4.93
N ASP A 217 8.03 -20.59 5.03
CA ASP A 217 8.69 -20.17 6.28
C ASP A 217 7.84 -19.20 7.12
N ARG A 218 6.61 -18.90 6.68
CA ARG A 218 5.63 -18.05 7.40
C ARG A 218 6.06 -16.59 7.52
N ILE A 219 6.94 -16.11 6.64
CA ILE A 219 7.23 -14.68 6.51
C ILE A 219 5.95 -13.98 6.02
N PRO A 220 5.52 -12.85 6.65
CA PRO A 220 4.35 -12.10 6.21
C PRO A 220 4.45 -11.70 4.73
N VAL A 221 3.35 -11.84 3.99
CA VAL A 221 3.31 -11.61 2.54
C VAL A 221 3.68 -10.17 2.21
N SER A 222 3.27 -9.20 3.04
CA SER A 222 3.65 -7.80 2.88
C SER A 222 5.17 -7.57 2.92
N LYS A 223 5.90 -8.32 3.76
CA LYS A 223 7.37 -8.26 3.83
C LYS A 223 8.02 -8.88 2.58
N ILE A 224 7.46 -9.97 2.08
CA ILE A 224 7.90 -10.60 0.81
C ILE A 224 7.68 -9.63 -0.37
N GLN A 225 6.49 -9.03 -0.47
CA GLN A 225 6.15 -8.03 -1.50
C GLN A 225 7.08 -6.82 -1.45
N ARG A 226 7.41 -6.34 -0.23
CA ARG A 226 8.35 -5.24 -0.05
C ARG A 226 9.76 -5.58 -0.53
N ALA A 227 10.32 -6.70 -0.08
CA ALA A 227 11.64 -7.16 -0.50
C ALA A 227 11.69 -7.43 -2.02
N PHE A 228 10.65 -8.02 -2.59
CA PHE A 228 10.53 -8.23 -4.03
C PHE A 228 10.55 -6.91 -4.81
N SER A 229 9.89 -5.86 -4.30
CA SER A 229 9.82 -4.55 -4.97
C SER A 229 11.17 -3.86 -5.11
N VAL A 230 12.07 -4.05 -4.14
CA VAL A 230 13.43 -3.50 -4.16
C VAL A 230 14.43 -4.37 -4.94
N GLY A 231 13.94 -5.39 -5.65
CA GLY A 231 14.77 -6.29 -6.44
C GLY A 231 15.62 -7.24 -5.58
N ALA A 232 15.17 -7.57 -4.36
CA ALA A 232 15.95 -8.44 -3.49
C ALA A 232 16.03 -9.90 -4.00
N PHE A 233 15.06 -10.36 -4.78
CA PHE A 233 14.96 -11.76 -5.19
C PHE A 233 15.25 -11.96 -6.67
N GLY A 234 15.74 -13.15 -7.00
CA GLY A 234 16.08 -13.55 -8.36
C GLY A 234 17.57 -13.53 -8.64
N VAL A 235 17.93 -14.07 -9.81
CA VAL A 235 19.32 -14.17 -10.25
C VAL A 235 19.95 -12.76 -10.33
N SER A 236 21.11 -12.54 -9.69
CA SER A 236 21.68 -11.20 -9.46
C SER A 236 21.73 -10.33 -10.72
N LYS A 237 22.18 -10.90 -11.85
CA LYS A 237 22.29 -10.17 -13.14
C LYS A 237 20.95 -9.71 -13.74
N ASN A 238 19.84 -10.25 -13.26
CA ASN A 238 18.49 -9.99 -13.76
C ASN A 238 17.61 -9.27 -12.72
N ARG A 239 18.16 -8.93 -11.55
CA ARG A 239 17.41 -8.18 -10.52
C ARG A 239 17.03 -6.81 -11.07
N LYS A 240 15.82 -6.39 -10.73
CA LYS A 240 15.28 -5.08 -11.10
C LYS A 240 14.37 -4.56 -10.00
N PHE A 241 14.27 -3.24 -9.89
CA PHE A 241 13.20 -2.62 -9.13
C PHE A 241 11.85 -2.92 -9.77
N VAL A 242 10.89 -3.35 -8.96
CA VAL A 242 9.53 -3.65 -9.39
C VAL A 242 8.60 -2.67 -8.69
N PRO A 243 7.83 -1.85 -9.43
CA PRO A 243 6.83 -0.98 -8.84
C PRO A 243 5.96 -1.72 -7.81
N THR A 244 5.69 -1.10 -6.66
CA THR A 244 5.07 -1.76 -5.50
C THR A 244 3.78 -2.50 -5.88
N ARG A 245 2.93 -1.91 -6.73
CA ARG A 245 1.71 -2.57 -7.24
C ARG A 245 2.02 -3.87 -7.99
N TRP A 246 2.99 -3.84 -8.90
CA TRP A 246 3.37 -5.03 -9.68
C TRP A 246 4.03 -6.07 -8.79
N SER A 247 4.72 -5.65 -7.74
CA SER A 247 5.27 -6.56 -6.72
C SER A 247 4.16 -7.31 -5.98
N ILE A 248 3.12 -6.59 -5.55
CA ILE A 248 1.93 -7.18 -4.92
C ILE A 248 1.33 -8.24 -5.84
N THR A 249 1.00 -7.86 -7.09
CA THR A 249 0.43 -8.79 -8.07
C THR A 249 1.34 -9.99 -8.36
N ALA A 250 2.65 -9.79 -8.53
CA ALA A 250 3.57 -10.86 -8.89
C ALA A 250 3.75 -11.87 -7.76
N VAL A 251 3.85 -11.40 -6.51
CA VAL A 251 3.96 -12.26 -5.33
C VAL A 251 2.65 -13.02 -5.10
N ASP A 252 1.51 -12.34 -5.14
CA ASP A 252 0.21 -12.96 -4.89
C ASP A 252 -0.16 -13.97 -5.99
N ASP A 253 0.12 -13.67 -7.26
CA ASP A 253 -0.06 -14.62 -8.37
C ASP A 253 0.85 -15.85 -8.23
N THR A 254 2.10 -15.65 -7.81
CA THR A 254 3.05 -16.75 -7.59
C THR A 254 2.58 -17.69 -6.48
N ILE A 255 2.21 -17.13 -5.32
CA ILE A 255 1.70 -17.92 -4.19
C ILE A 255 0.35 -18.56 -4.54
N GLY A 256 -0.56 -17.80 -5.16
CA GLY A 256 -1.90 -18.25 -5.53
C GLY A 256 -1.86 -19.43 -6.49
N LYS A 257 -0.98 -19.40 -7.51
CA LYS A 257 -0.79 -20.52 -8.44
C LYS A 257 -0.27 -21.79 -7.74
N ASP A 258 0.68 -21.67 -6.83
CA ASP A 258 1.17 -22.82 -6.04
C ASP A 258 0.06 -23.42 -5.16
N LEU A 259 -0.65 -22.57 -4.42
CA LEU A 259 -1.76 -23.00 -3.57
C LEU A 259 -2.88 -23.64 -4.38
N ARG A 260 -3.18 -23.13 -5.57
CA ARG A 260 -4.18 -23.72 -6.46
C ARG A 260 -3.86 -25.16 -6.84
N GLU A 261 -2.62 -25.44 -7.25
CA GLU A 261 -2.22 -26.80 -7.61
C GLU A 261 -2.28 -27.75 -6.40
N ARG A 262 -1.97 -27.24 -5.19
CA ARG A 262 -2.16 -28.00 -3.94
C ARG A 262 -3.62 -28.29 -3.65
N VAL A 263 -4.51 -27.31 -3.85
CA VAL A 263 -5.95 -27.47 -3.57
C VAL A 263 -6.59 -28.52 -4.47
N LYS A 264 -6.18 -28.58 -5.74
CA LYS A 264 -6.66 -29.61 -6.71
C LYS A 264 -6.39 -31.04 -6.26
N ALA A 265 -5.40 -31.26 -5.40
CA ALA A 265 -5.04 -32.59 -4.89
C ALA A 265 -5.85 -33.02 -3.66
N PHE A 266 -6.60 -32.12 -3.02
CA PHE A 266 -7.43 -32.47 -1.88
C PHE A 266 -8.72 -33.20 -2.30
N PRO A 267 -9.27 -34.07 -1.43
CA PRO A 267 -10.57 -34.68 -1.69
C PRO A 267 -11.68 -33.63 -1.74
N LEU A 268 -12.73 -33.92 -2.50
CA LEU A 268 -13.92 -33.08 -2.54
C LEU A 268 -14.59 -33.03 -1.17
N ILE A 269 -15.11 -31.85 -0.82
CA ILE A 269 -16.03 -31.71 0.31
C ILE A 269 -17.37 -32.39 -0.02
N ASP A 270 -18.15 -32.69 1.01
CA ASP A 270 -19.42 -33.43 0.95
C ASP A 270 -20.67 -32.52 0.97
N SER A 271 -20.47 -31.23 1.24
CA SER A 271 -21.53 -30.28 1.55
C SER A 271 -21.15 -28.86 1.13
N ILE A 272 -22.15 -28.01 0.91
CA ILE A 272 -21.91 -26.58 0.70
C ILE A 272 -21.57 -25.95 2.05
N ARG A 273 -20.47 -25.18 2.09
CA ARG A 273 -20.04 -24.44 3.28
C ARG A 273 -20.02 -22.96 2.96
N VAL A 274 -20.60 -22.15 3.83
CA VAL A 274 -20.64 -20.68 3.67
C VAL A 274 -19.90 -20.08 4.85
N PHE A 275 -18.92 -19.24 4.54
CA PHE A 275 -18.15 -18.49 5.52
C PHE A 275 -18.40 -17.00 5.29
N GLU A 276 -18.49 -16.26 6.39
CA GLU A 276 -18.62 -14.81 6.38
C GLU A 276 -17.46 -14.20 7.15
N ALA A 277 -16.89 -13.13 6.58
CA ALA A 277 -15.99 -12.24 7.29
C ALA A 277 -16.41 -10.80 7.01
N VAL A 278 -16.34 -9.94 8.04
CA VAL A 278 -16.59 -8.51 7.93
C VAL A 278 -15.34 -7.78 8.40
N GLY A 279 -14.81 -6.88 7.58
CA GLY A 279 -13.59 -6.14 7.87
C GLY A 279 -13.36 -5.04 6.84
N PHE A 280 -12.65 -3.99 7.24
CA PHE A 280 -12.35 -2.84 6.36
C PHE A 280 -13.58 -2.12 5.77
N ASP A 281 -14.71 -2.16 6.48
CA ASP A 281 -16.04 -1.73 6.01
C ASP A 281 -16.61 -2.58 4.84
N ASP A 282 -15.97 -3.70 4.52
CA ASP A 282 -16.40 -4.68 3.52
C ASP A 282 -16.94 -5.97 4.18
N ARG A 283 -17.80 -6.67 3.43
CA ARG A 283 -18.33 -7.99 3.79
C ARG A 283 -17.92 -9.01 2.74
N PHE A 284 -17.19 -10.02 3.17
CA PHE A 284 -16.71 -11.12 2.34
C PHE A 284 -17.54 -12.37 2.62
N LEU A 285 -18.08 -12.97 1.57
CA LEU A 285 -18.75 -14.26 1.62
C LEU A 285 -17.95 -15.27 0.79
N VAL A 286 -17.53 -16.36 1.42
CA VAL A 286 -16.84 -17.45 0.74
C VAL A 286 -17.76 -18.66 0.72
N VAL A 287 -18.20 -19.05 -0.47
CA VAL A 287 -19.05 -20.22 -0.69
C VAL A 287 -18.21 -21.34 -1.27
N GLN A 288 -18.02 -22.41 -0.51
CA GLN A 288 -17.37 -23.62 -0.97
C GLN A 288 -18.41 -24.64 -1.42
N MET A 289 -18.22 -25.21 -2.61
CA MET A 289 -19.14 -26.18 -3.21
C MET A 289 -18.41 -27.52 -3.46
N PRO A 290 -19.13 -28.66 -3.38
CA PRO A 290 -18.56 -30.00 -3.60
C PRO A 290 -18.27 -30.26 -5.09
N ARG A 291 -17.29 -29.56 -5.65
CA ARG A 291 -16.89 -29.63 -7.05
C ARG A 291 -15.37 -29.55 -7.21
N PRO A 292 -14.80 -30.09 -8.30
CA PRO A 292 -13.40 -29.83 -8.65
C PRO A 292 -13.10 -28.33 -8.69
N TRP A 293 -11.84 -27.97 -8.40
CA TRP A 293 -11.39 -26.58 -8.30
C TRP A 293 -11.92 -25.72 -9.43
N ARG A 294 -12.66 -24.68 -9.03
CA ARG A 294 -13.13 -23.55 -9.82
C ARG A 294 -13.24 -22.39 -8.85
N TYR A 295 -13.03 -21.19 -9.35
CA TYR A 295 -13.14 -19.99 -8.55
C TYR A 295 -13.96 -18.95 -9.30
N GLU A 296 -14.82 -18.26 -8.56
CA GLU A 296 -15.59 -17.13 -9.04
C GLU A 296 -15.53 -16.04 -7.98
N LEU A 297 -15.16 -14.84 -8.41
CA LEU A 297 -15.18 -13.64 -7.59
C LEU A 297 -16.31 -12.75 -8.08
N ILE A 298 -17.17 -12.31 -7.17
CA ILE A 298 -18.24 -11.35 -7.45
C ILE A 298 -18.08 -10.19 -6.49
N GLU A 299 -17.93 -8.99 -7.03
CA GLU A 299 -17.86 -7.74 -6.28
C GLU A 299 -19.19 -7.01 -6.40
N ALA A 300 -19.72 -6.58 -5.26
CA ALA A 300 -21.00 -5.88 -5.18
C ALA A 300 -20.81 -4.44 -4.67
N TRP A 301 -20.99 -3.47 -5.56
CA TRP A 301 -20.84 -2.04 -5.26
C TRP A 301 -22.20 -1.42 -4.91
N TYR A 302 -22.44 -1.25 -3.61
CA TYR A 302 -23.71 -0.73 -3.10
C TYR A 302 -23.91 0.77 -3.37
N PRO A 303 -25.16 1.25 -3.48
CA PRO A 303 -25.48 2.69 -3.53
C PRO A 303 -24.84 3.51 -2.40
N ASN A 304 -24.50 4.77 -2.69
CA ASN A 304 -23.87 5.70 -1.73
C ASN A 304 -22.49 5.22 -1.24
N THR A 305 -21.75 4.54 -2.10
CA THR A 305 -20.34 4.18 -1.88
C THR A 305 -19.44 5.01 -2.81
N LEU A 306 -18.12 4.96 -2.60
CA LEU A 306 -17.17 5.74 -3.39
C LEU A 306 -17.28 5.47 -4.90
N TRP A 307 -17.52 4.20 -5.27
CA TRP A 307 -17.59 3.73 -6.65
C TRP A 307 -19.01 3.60 -7.19
N ASN A 308 -20.02 3.82 -6.34
CA ASN A 308 -21.42 3.91 -6.74
C ASN A 308 -22.14 5.04 -5.97
N PRO A 309 -21.70 6.31 -6.10
CA PRO A 309 -22.16 7.40 -5.22
C PRO A 309 -23.58 7.88 -5.55
N LEU A 310 -24.02 7.70 -6.80
CA LEU A 310 -25.32 8.16 -7.30
C LEU A 310 -26.23 7.03 -7.79
N GLY A 311 -25.77 5.77 -7.75
CA GLY A 311 -26.61 4.65 -8.16
C GLY A 311 -27.72 4.39 -7.16
N ARG A 312 -28.79 3.78 -7.67
CA ARG A 312 -29.98 3.42 -6.87
C ARG A 312 -30.00 1.94 -6.50
N GLU A 313 -29.20 1.13 -7.18
CA GLU A 313 -29.09 -0.32 -7.03
C GLU A 313 -27.62 -0.72 -6.92
N ALA A 314 -27.37 -1.92 -6.39
CA ALA A 314 -26.03 -2.47 -6.33
C ALA A 314 -25.56 -2.85 -7.75
N VAL A 315 -24.33 -2.48 -8.09
CA VAL A 315 -23.69 -2.89 -9.35
C VAL A 315 -22.82 -4.10 -9.06
N LEU A 316 -23.05 -5.19 -9.79
CA LEU A 316 -22.30 -6.43 -9.65
C LEU A 316 -21.29 -6.54 -10.80
N PHE A 317 -20.04 -6.79 -10.45
CA PHE A 317 -19.03 -7.27 -11.39
C PHE A 317 -18.58 -8.65 -10.95
N GLY A 318 -18.28 -9.52 -11.89
CA GLY A 318 -17.81 -10.85 -11.57
C GLY A 318 -16.83 -11.35 -12.60
N ASP A 319 -15.97 -12.24 -12.14
CA ASP A 319 -15.04 -12.94 -13.00
C ASP A 319 -14.72 -14.32 -12.42
N HIS A 320 -14.27 -15.25 -13.26
CA HIS A 320 -14.11 -16.64 -12.88
C HIS A 320 -12.92 -17.30 -13.54
N GLU A 321 -12.45 -18.39 -12.92
CA GLU A 321 -11.49 -19.30 -13.49
C GLU A 321 -11.94 -20.77 -13.40
N GLY A 322 -11.61 -21.52 -14.44
CA GLY A 322 -11.85 -22.96 -14.53
C GLY A 322 -10.76 -23.77 -13.83
N PHE A 323 -10.83 -25.09 -13.99
CA PHE A 323 -9.84 -26.01 -13.41
C PHE A 323 -8.41 -25.74 -13.90
N GLU A 324 -8.24 -25.42 -15.18
CA GLU A 324 -6.93 -25.09 -15.76
C GLU A 324 -6.44 -23.67 -15.39
N GLY A 325 -7.28 -22.88 -14.71
CA GLY A 325 -7.01 -21.48 -14.42
C GLY A 325 -7.18 -20.57 -15.62
N ARG A 326 -6.61 -19.36 -15.54
CA ARG A 326 -6.65 -18.35 -16.61
C ARG A 326 -5.31 -18.18 -17.30
N THR A 327 -5.38 -17.81 -18.57
CA THR A 327 -4.25 -17.32 -19.38
C THR A 327 -4.33 -15.82 -19.66
N THR A 328 -5.48 -15.20 -19.41
CA THR A 328 -5.73 -13.76 -19.58
C THR A 328 -5.96 -13.09 -18.23
N TYR A 329 -5.72 -11.78 -18.19
CA TYR A 329 -5.94 -10.97 -16.99
C TYR A 329 -7.42 -10.99 -16.57
N ALA A 330 -7.68 -10.76 -15.29
CA ALA A 330 -9.03 -10.61 -14.77
C ALA A 330 -9.71 -9.37 -15.38
N SER A 331 -11.00 -9.46 -15.67
CA SER A 331 -11.81 -8.31 -16.07
C SER A 331 -12.25 -7.48 -14.87
N THR A 332 -12.23 -8.07 -13.67
CA THR A 332 -12.49 -7.41 -12.38
C THR A 332 -11.18 -7.20 -11.63
N GLY A 333 -11.06 -6.05 -10.94
CA GLY A 333 -9.79 -5.57 -10.37
C GLY A 333 -8.87 -4.94 -11.43
N GLY A 334 -8.36 -3.74 -11.15
CA GLY A 334 -7.64 -2.91 -12.13
C GLY A 334 -6.25 -3.39 -12.54
#